data_AF-A0A0M4HE37-F1
#
_entry.id   AF-A0A0M4HE37-F1
#
_cell.length_a   1.000
_cell.length_b   1.000
_cell.length_c   1.000
_cell.angle_alpha   90.00
_cell.angle_beta   90.00
_cell.angle_gamma   90.00
#
_symmetry.space_group_name_H-M   'P 1'
#
loop_
_entity.id
_entity.type
_entity.pdbx_description
1 polymer ?
#
loop_
_entity_poly.entity_id
_entity_poly.type
_entity_poly.pdbx_seq_one_letter_code
_entity_poly.pdbx_strand_id
1 'polypeptide(L)'
;MAFEILFRVARSIHVPGLGLLVLPAKPSAVLQQLPLHSALEVFIGDAPEDQLPIAATVEEVQFAGDQAESAPAMVVGLLLESSTTTALLPGTALWWQPTS
;
A
#
# COMPACT_ATOMS: atom_id res chain seq x y z
N MET A 1 20.93 3.70 4.22
CA MET A 1 20.15 2.54 3.76
C MET A 1 19.40 2.96 2.50
N ALA A 2 19.27 2.09 1.50
CA ALA A 2 18.61 2.44 0.25
C ALA A 2 17.10 2.24 0.37
N PHE A 3 16.32 3.22 -0.11
CA PHE A 3 14.87 3.10 -0.24
C PHE A 3 14.53 2.45 -1.58
N GLU A 4 13.51 1.60 -1.58
CA GLU A 4 12.98 0.99 -2.79
C GLU A 4 11.51 1.35 -2.98
N ILE A 5 11.07 1.51 -4.23
CA ILE A 5 9.64 1.68 -4.52
C ILE A 5 8.96 0.34 -4.31
N LEU A 6 7.99 0.31 -3.39
CA LEU A 6 7.12 -0.84 -3.19
C LEU A 6 6.03 -0.90 -4.27
N PHE A 7 5.32 0.22 -4.49
CA PHE A 7 4.41 0.43 -5.61
C PHE A 7 3.98 1.90 -5.76
N ARG A 8 3.25 2.21 -6.84
CA ARG A 8 2.48 3.45 -6.98
C ARG A 8 1.00 3.19 -6.73
N VAL A 9 0.36 4.08 -5.99
CA VAL A 9 -1.06 3.98 -5.61
C VAL A 9 -1.94 4.05 -6.86
N ALA A 10 -2.87 3.12 -7.03
CA ALA A 10 -4.00 3.31 -7.95
C ALA A 10 -5.20 3.92 -7.23
N ARG A 11 -5.44 3.47 -5.99
CA ARG A 11 -6.60 3.85 -5.21
C ARG A 11 -6.26 3.82 -3.73
N SER A 12 -6.86 4.73 -2.97
CA SER A 12 -6.89 4.69 -1.52
C SER A 12 -8.32 4.73 -1.01
N ILE A 13 -8.62 3.98 0.04
CA ILE A 13 -9.95 3.84 0.63
C ILE A 13 -9.81 4.00 2.13
N HIS A 14 -10.51 4.97 2.72
CA HIS A 14 -10.62 5.05 4.18
C HIS A 14 -11.44 3.88 4.70
N VAL A 15 -10.86 3.14 5.64
CA VAL A 15 -11.49 2.04 6.33
C VAL A 15 -11.78 2.49 7.76
N PRO A 16 -13.04 2.81 8.11
CA PRO A 16 -13.39 3.36 9.42
C PRO A 16 -12.90 2.48 10.57
N GLY A 17 -12.20 3.09 11.53
CA GLY A 17 -11.64 2.39 12.70
C GLY A 17 -10.37 1.59 12.44
N LEU A 18 -9.87 1.54 11.19
CA LEU A 18 -8.68 0.77 10.82
C LEU A 18 -7.58 1.62 10.18
N GLY A 19 -7.92 2.55 9.28
CA GLY A 19 -6.92 3.41 8.65
C GLY A 19 -7.19 3.64 7.16
N LEU A 20 -6.13 3.67 6.35
CA LEU A 20 -6.22 3.89 4.91
C LEU A 20 -5.72 2.67 4.15
N LEU A 21 -6.63 1.96 3.47
CA LEU A 21 -6.27 0.89 2.55
C LEU A 21 -5.76 1.52 1.25
N VAL A 22 -4.55 1.17 0.84
CA VAL A 22 -3.89 1.64 -0.38
C VAL A 22 -3.60 0.46 -1.30
N LEU A 23 -4.09 0.56 -2.53
CA LEU A 23 -4.00 -0.50 -3.53
C LEU A 23 -3.02 -0.11 -4.65
N PRO A 24 -2.21 -1.06 -5.12
CA PRO A 24 -1.20 -0.77 -6.11
C PRO A 24 -1.79 -0.64 -7.52
N ALA A 25 -1.23 0.25 -8.33
CA ALA A 25 -1.63 0.41 -9.73
C ALA A 25 -1.22 -0.75 -10.64
N LYS A 26 -0.21 -1.52 -10.22
CA LYS A 26 0.24 -2.77 -10.82
C LYS A 26 0.65 -3.73 -9.71
N PRO A 27 0.50 -5.05 -9.90
CA PRO A 27 0.97 -6.02 -8.91
C PRO A 27 2.44 -5.76 -8.53
N SER A 28 2.71 -5.67 -7.23
CA SER A 28 4.07 -5.51 -6.70
C SER A 28 4.63 -6.88 -6.37
N ALA A 29 5.69 -7.30 -7.08
CA ALA A 29 6.34 -8.59 -6.86
C ALA A 29 6.92 -8.70 -5.44
N VAL A 30 7.38 -7.58 -4.88
CA VAL A 30 7.89 -7.50 -3.50
C VAL A 30 6.74 -7.71 -2.52
N LEU A 31 5.66 -6.93 -2.66
CA LEU A 31 4.52 -7.01 -1.75
C LEU A 31 3.87 -8.41 -1.73
N GLN A 32 3.85 -9.09 -2.88
CA GLN A 32 3.33 -10.48 -2.98
C GLN A 32 4.19 -11.52 -2.26
N GLN A 33 5.46 -11.22 -1.96
CA GLN A 33 6.36 -12.11 -1.24
C GLN A 33 6.35 -11.86 0.27
N LEU A 34 5.79 -10.72 0.71
CA LEU A 34 5.68 -10.41 2.12
C LEU A 34 4.53 -11.21 2.76
N PRO A 35 4.68 -11.69 4.01
CA PRO A 35 3.60 -12.38 4.70
C PRO A 35 2.39 -11.47 4.89
N LEU A 36 1.18 -11.99 4.67
CA LEU A 36 -0.06 -11.28 5.00
C LEU A 36 -0.12 -10.96 6.50
N HIS A 37 -0.73 -9.84 6.84
CA HIS A 37 -0.87 -9.29 8.20
C HIS A 37 0.47 -9.04 8.90
N SER A 38 1.57 -8.98 8.16
CA SER A 38 2.86 -8.53 8.68
C SER A 38 2.91 -7.01 8.71
N ALA A 39 3.53 -6.46 9.76
CA ALA A 39 3.79 -5.04 9.90
C ALA A 39 4.96 -4.61 9.01
N LEU A 40 4.83 -3.44 8.40
CA LEU A 40 5.81 -2.83 7.53
C LEU A 40 5.89 -1.33 7.78
N GLU A 41 7.09 -0.77 7.69
CA GLU A 41 7.31 0.67 7.67
C GLU A 41 7.40 1.18 6.22
N VAL A 42 6.60 2.19 5.89
CA VAL A 42 6.54 2.76 4.54
C VAL A 42 6.63 4.28 4.54
N PHE A 43 7.01 4.85 3.40
CA PHE A 43 7.21 6.29 3.19
C PHE A 43 6.41 6.73 1.95
N ILE A 44 5.90 7.97 1.94
CA ILE A 44 4.93 8.45 0.93
C ILE A 44 5.51 9.57 0.06
N GLY A 45 5.27 9.57 -1.24
CA GLY A 45 5.70 10.64 -2.14
C GLY A 45 7.06 10.34 -2.78
N ASP A 46 7.76 11.35 -3.32
CA ASP A 46 8.97 11.11 -4.13
C ASP A 46 10.31 11.34 -3.38
N ALA A 47 10.26 11.81 -2.12
CA ALA A 47 11.45 12.10 -1.31
C ALA A 47 11.36 11.42 0.07
N PRO A 48 11.67 10.11 0.16
CA PRO A 48 11.49 9.34 1.40
C PRO A 48 12.55 9.62 2.48
N GLU A 49 13.69 10.22 2.13
CA GLU A 49 14.86 10.34 3.02
C GLU A 49 14.63 11.23 4.26
N ASP A 50 13.73 12.21 4.17
CA ASP A 50 13.45 13.17 5.26
C ASP A 50 12.14 12.86 6.01
N GLN A 51 11.53 11.70 5.74
CA GLN A 51 10.21 11.35 6.28
C GLN A 51 10.30 10.38 7.47
N LEU A 52 9.36 10.54 8.40
CA LEU A 52 9.09 9.50 9.40
C LEU A 52 8.32 8.35 8.72
N PRO A 53 8.69 7.09 9.00
CA PRO A 53 7.95 5.95 8.47
C PRO A 53 6.53 5.92 9.02
N ILE A 54 5.62 5.40 8.20
CA ILE A 54 4.24 5.11 8.56
C ILE A 54 4.11 3.60 8.71
N ALA A 55 3.57 3.16 9.84
CA ALA A 55 3.26 1.75 10.04
C ALA A 55 2.12 1.32 9.10
N ALA A 56 2.27 0.15 8.52
CA ALA A 56 1.33 -0.45 7.60
C ALA A 56 1.25 -1.96 7.81
N THR A 57 0.12 -2.57 7.47
CA THR A 57 0.01 -4.03 7.39
C THR A 57 -0.20 -4.48 5.95
N VAL A 58 0.39 -5.63 5.59
CA VAL A 58 0.17 -6.26 4.28
C VAL A 58 -1.21 -6.93 4.28
N GLU A 59 -2.08 -6.52 3.37
CA GLU A 59 -3.46 -7.03 3.33
C GLU A 59 -3.78 -7.61 1.96
N GLU A 60 -4.53 -8.72 1.94
CA GLU A 60 -5.17 -9.23 0.73
C GLU A 60 -6.63 -8.79 0.70
N VAL A 61 -7.02 -8.17 -0.41
CA VAL A 61 -8.40 -7.73 -0.61
C VAL A 61 -8.98 -8.30 -1.89
N GLN A 62 -10.22 -8.76 -1.78
CA GLN A 62 -11.01 -9.10 -2.94
C GLN A 62 -11.59 -7.82 -3.52
N PHE A 63 -11.14 -7.45 -4.72
CA PHE A 63 -11.64 -6.26 -5.38
C PHE A 63 -12.58 -6.64 -6.52
N ALA A 64 -13.86 -6.31 -6.37
CA ALA A 64 -14.81 -6.31 -7.47
C ALA A 64 -14.54 -5.05 -8.31
N GLY A 65 -13.76 -5.19 -9.38
CA GLY A 65 -13.55 -4.08 -10.32
C GLY A 65 -14.86 -3.66 -11.01
N ASP A 66 -14.92 -2.43 -11.50
CA ASP A 66 -16.06 -1.91 -12.29
C ASP A 66 -16.28 -2.64 -13.64
N GLN A 67 -15.40 -3.59 -13.99
CA GLN A 67 -15.52 -4.46 -15.16
C GLN A 67 -16.30 -5.71 -14.74
N ALA A 68 -17.63 -5.66 -14.90
CA ALA A 68 -18.60 -6.68 -14.49
C ALA A 68 -18.43 -8.09 -15.11
N GLU A 69 -17.35 -8.35 -15.86
CA GLU A 69 -17.13 -9.62 -16.59
C GLU A 69 -15.86 -10.37 -16.18
N SER A 70 -15.04 -9.83 -15.27
CA SER A 70 -13.87 -10.56 -14.74
C SER A 70 -14.14 -11.03 -13.31
N ALA A 71 -13.84 -12.30 -13.03
CA ALA A 71 -13.89 -12.84 -11.67
C ALA A 71 -13.13 -11.90 -10.70
N PRO A 72 -13.60 -11.78 -9.45
CA PRO A 72 -13.00 -10.86 -8.50
C PRO A 72 -11.50 -11.14 -8.35
N ALA A 73 -10.67 -10.15 -8.65
CA ALA A 73 -9.23 -10.27 -8.56
C ALA A 73 -8.80 -10.05 -7.10
N MET A 74 -8.01 -10.98 -6.57
CA MET A 74 -7.33 -10.78 -5.30
C MET A 74 -6.17 -9.81 -5.53
N VAL A 75 -6.13 -8.76 -4.72
CA VAL A 75 -5.11 -7.72 -4.78
C VAL A 75 -4.45 -7.61 -3.42
N VAL A 76 -3.13 -7.74 -3.39
CA VAL A 76 -2.35 -7.44 -2.19
C VAL A 76 -2.08 -5.95 -2.15
N GLY A 77 -2.41 -5.31 -1.04
CA GLY A 77 -2.22 -3.89 -0.77
C GLY A 77 -1.63 -3.66 0.62
N LEU A 78 -1.70 -2.41 1.07
CA LEU A 78 -1.32 -2.06 2.44
C LEU A 78 -2.47 -1.37 3.15
N LEU A 79 -2.65 -1.66 4.44
CA LEU A 79 -3.46 -0.85 5.34
C LEU A 79 -2.53 0.04 6.15
N LEU A 80 -2.56 1.35 5.89
CA LEU A 80 -1.74 2.32 6.61
C LEU A 80 -2.39 2.67 7.95
N GLU A 81 -1.66 2.44 9.04
CA GLU A 81 -2.04 2.81 10.39
C GLU A 81 -1.81 4.31 10.60
N SER A 82 -2.79 5.12 10.25
CA SER A 82 -2.85 6.48 10.77
C SER A 82 -4.24 7.07 10.63
N SER A 83 -4.76 7.56 11.75
CA SER A 83 -6.02 8.31 11.85
C SER A 83 -5.99 9.65 11.11
N THR A 84 -4.84 10.07 10.59
CA THR A 84 -4.62 11.36 9.94
C THR A 84 -4.21 11.24 8.46
N THR A 85 -4.07 10.02 7.91
CA THR A 85 -3.68 9.86 6.51
C THR A 85 -4.83 10.33 5.61
N THR A 86 -4.63 11.47 4.98
CA THR A 86 -5.50 11.94 3.89
C THR A 86 -5.46 10.92 2.76
N ALA A 87 -6.55 10.79 1.99
CA ALA A 87 -6.58 9.91 0.84
C ALA A 87 -5.40 10.20 -0.09
N LEU A 88 -4.69 9.15 -0.52
CA LEU A 88 -3.55 9.29 -1.40
C LEU A 88 -4.02 9.37 -2.84
N LEU A 89 -3.44 10.31 -3.59
CA LEU A 89 -3.76 10.47 -4.99
C LEU A 89 -3.21 9.29 -5.80
N PRO A 90 -3.91 8.86 -6.87
CA PRO A 90 -3.34 7.92 -7.83
C PRO A 90 -1.99 8.41 -8.36
N GLY A 91 -1.04 7.48 -8.49
CA GLY A 91 0.34 7.77 -8.90
C GLY A 91 1.30 8.06 -7.76
N THR A 92 0.82 8.36 -6.54
CA THR A 92 1.65 8.56 -5.35
C THR A 92 2.54 7.34 -5.12
N ALA A 93 3.85 7.54 -4.97
CA ALA A 93 4.78 6.45 -4.69
C ALA A 93 4.76 6.09 -3.21
N LEU A 94 4.79 4.79 -2.93
CA LEU A 94 5.05 4.21 -1.62
C LEU A 94 6.40 3.51 -1.65
N TRP A 95 7.23 3.84 -0.67
CA TRP A 95 8.58 3.32 -0.52
C TRP A 95 8.71 2.52 0.75
N TRP A 96 9.69 1.63 0.78
CA TRP A 96 10.05 0.85 1.95
C TRP A 96 11.57 0.71 2.04
N GLN A 97 12.05 0.26 3.20
CA GLN A 97 13.43 -0.12 3.39
C GLN A 97 13.48 -1.63 3.62
N PRO A 98 14.09 -2.41 2.70
CA PRO A 98 14.26 -3.84 2.91
C PRO A 98 15.13 -4.06 4.15
N THR A 99 14.61 -4.80 5.14
CA THR A 99 15.43 -5.29 6.25
C THR A 99 16.38 -6.36 5.71
N SER A 100 17.68 -6.07 5.76
CA SER A 100 18.76 -6.98 5.35
C SER A 100 18.89 -8.17 6.28
#